data_AF-A0A9X3F8Q5-F1
#
_entry.id   AF-A0A9X3F8Q5-F1
#
_cell.length_a   1.000
_cell.length_b   1.000
_cell.length_c   1.000
_cell.angle_alpha   90.00
_cell.angle_beta   90.00
_cell.angle_gamma   90.00
#
_symmetry.space_group_name_H-M   'P 1'
#
loop_
_entity.id
_entity.type
_entity.pdbx_description
1 polymer ?
#
loop_
_entity_poly.entity_id
_entity_poly.type
_entity_poly.pdbx_seq_one_letter_code
_entity_poly.pdbx_strand_id
1 'polypeptide(L)'
;MKKLYIFGLILALWLGVSHQSVFAQAEVKHYTASFSITDSDSGIEYEFDAPANEIITPGGNFLKSLRIKVDKTHVLMQHFGGFPNRWFEFNYLFIDIGNDGEYNKEDGDVLLTDGIAKLNKSGNMTIQFHLNGAGTYLPLGW
;
A
#
# COMPACT_ATOMS: atom_id res chain seq x y z
N MET A 1 55.89 36.80 14.90
CA MET A 1 54.64 36.80 14.10
C MET A 1 54.58 35.52 13.27
N LYS A 2 53.39 34.92 13.06
CA LYS A 2 53.09 33.63 12.37
C LYS A 2 52.82 32.41 13.27
N LYS A 3 51.77 32.44 14.10
CA LYS A 3 51.13 31.22 14.66
C LYS A 3 49.62 31.39 14.89
N LEU A 4 48.91 32.11 14.01
CA LEU A 4 47.46 32.34 14.16
C LEU A 4 46.58 31.75 13.03
N TYR A 5 47.15 31.09 12.03
CA TYR A 5 46.37 30.62 10.86
C TYR A 5 45.88 29.17 10.94
N ILE A 6 46.33 28.39 11.94
CA ILE A 6 46.04 26.94 11.99
C ILE A 6 44.68 26.66 12.66
N PHE A 7 44.27 27.49 13.64
CA PHE A 7 43.01 27.27 14.36
C PHE A 7 41.76 27.56 13.52
N GLY A 8 41.81 28.54 12.60
CA GLY A 8 40.68 28.84 11.70
C GLY A 8 40.42 27.73 10.68
N LEU A 9 41.47 27.02 10.25
CA LEU A 9 41.37 25.96 9.24
C LEU A 9 40.69 24.70 9.78
N ILE A 10 40.95 24.35 11.05
CA ILE A 10 40.36 23.17 11.72
C ILE A 10 38.88 23.41 12.02
N LEU A 11 38.50 24.64 12.40
CA LEU A 11 37.09 24.99 12.64
C LEU A 11 36.25 24.97 11.34
N ALA A 12 36.84 25.38 10.21
CA ALA A 12 36.19 25.31 8.90
C ALA A 12 36.01 23.87 8.39
N LEU A 13 36.91 22.95 8.74
CA LEU A 13 36.80 21.52 8.41
C LEU A 13 35.70 20.80 9.20
N TRP A 14 35.35 21.28 10.41
CA TRP A 14 34.25 20.72 11.20
C TRP A 14 32.86 21.19 10.76
N LEU A 15 32.75 22.38 10.16
CA LEU A 15 31.48 22.87 9.58
C LEU A 15 31.15 22.24 8.22
N GLY A 16 32.10 21.49 7.63
CA GLY A 16 31.98 20.82 6.34
C GLY A 16 31.45 19.39 6.40
N VAL A 17 31.06 18.88 7.58
CA VAL A 17 30.28 17.64 7.64
C VAL A 17 28.86 18.01 7.22
N SER A 18 28.67 18.09 5.90
CA SER A 18 27.36 18.08 5.28
C SER A 18 26.62 16.91 5.92
N HIS A 19 25.56 17.24 6.68
CA HIS A 19 24.52 16.27 6.94
C HIS A 19 24.02 15.88 5.55
N GLN A 20 24.56 14.79 5.00
CA GLN A 20 23.90 14.09 3.93
C GLN A 20 22.60 13.62 4.56
N SER A 21 21.56 14.43 4.40
CA SER A 21 20.20 13.98 4.62
C SER A 21 20.01 12.84 3.63
N VAL A 22 20.23 11.62 4.11
CA VAL A 22 19.78 10.43 3.41
C VAL A 22 18.28 10.60 3.38
N PHE A 23 17.78 11.11 2.26
CA PHE A 23 16.36 11.05 1.98
C PHE A 23 16.08 9.56 1.85
N ALA A 24 15.60 8.94 2.93
CA ALA A 24 15.15 7.57 2.86
C ALA A 24 14.12 7.53 1.73
N GLN A 25 14.41 6.76 0.70
CA GLN A 25 13.50 6.59 -0.42
C GLN A 25 12.38 5.66 0.06
N ALA A 26 11.14 5.97 -0.30
CA ALA A 26 10.05 5.06 0.02
C ALA A 26 10.29 3.72 -0.68
N GLU A 27 10.28 2.63 0.08
CA GLU A 27 10.37 1.28 -0.48
C GLU A 27 9.02 0.92 -1.11
N VAL A 28 9.05 0.29 -2.28
CA VAL A 28 7.84 -0.18 -2.97
C VAL A 28 7.94 -1.68 -3.15
N LYS A 29 6.96 -2.41 -2.60
CA LYS A 29 6.79 -3.85 -2.83
C LYS A 29 5.57 -4.12 -3.70
N HIS A 30 5.69 -5.13 -4.55
CA HIS A 30 4.64 -5.59 -5.47
C HIS A 30 4.23 -7.02 -5.10
N TYR A 31 2.94 -7.26 -5.00
CA TYR A 31 2.35 -8.57 -4.70
C TYR A 31 1.02 -8.73 -5.42
N THR A 32 0.52 -9.95 -5.50
CA THR A 32 -0.85 -10.24 -5.96
C THR A 32 -1.77 -10.27 -4.75
N ALA A 33 -2.99 -9.79 -4.91
CA ALA A 33 -4.00 -9.89 -3.88
C ALA A 33 -5.31 -10.39 -4.46
N SER A 34 -5.93 -11.31 -3.75
CA SER A 34 -7.25 -11.86 -4.07
C SER A 34 -8.26 -11.28 -3.11
N PHE A 35 -9.39 -10.79 -3.60
CA PHE A 35 -10.42 -10.19 -2.76
C PHE A 35 -11.81 -10.37 -3.30
N SER A 36 -12.76 -10.18 -2.40
CA SER A 36 -14.17 -10.24 -2.71
C SER A 36 -14.93 -8.99 -2.27
N ILE A 37 -15.87 -8.55 -3.10
CA ILE A 37 -16.78 -7.45 -2.81
C ILE A 37 -18.24 -7.88 -2.99
N THR A 38 -19.12 -7.32 -2.17
CA THR A 38 -20.57 -7.53 -2.29
C THR A 38 -21.24 -6.27 -2.79
N ASP A 39 -22.09 -6.43 -3.80
CA ASP A 39 -23.05 -5.40 -4.17
C ASP A 39 -24.21 -5.38 -3.18
N SER A 40 -24.29 -4.34 -2.35
CA SER A 40 -25.30 -4.20 -1.29
C SER A 40 -26.74 -4.25 -1.81
N ASP A 41 -26.98 -3.80 -3.04
CA ASP A 41 -28.32 -3.74 -3.62
C ASP A 41 -28.81 -5.10 -4.11
N SER A 42 -27.88 -5.94 -4.62
CA SER A 42 -28.21 -7.24 -5.22
C SER A 42 -27.81 -8.44 -4.38
N GLY A 43 -26.94 -8.25 -3.38
CA GLY A 43 -26.32 -9.32 -2.60
C GLY A 43 -25.35 -10.19 -3.39
N ILE A 44 -25.02 -9.81 -4.63
CA ILE A 44 -24.10 -10.59 -5.48
C ILE A 44 -22.66 -10.31 -5.05
N GLU A 45 -21.93 -11.39 -4.88
CA GLU A 45 -20.51 -11.40 -4.56
C GLU A 45 -19.66 -11.49 -5.84
N TYR A 46 -18.56 -10.74 -5.87
CA TYR A 46 -17.62 -10.72 -6.99
C TYR A 46 -16.18 -10.84 -6.49
N GLU A 47 -15.47 -11.83 -7.02
CA GLU A 47 -14.06 -12.09 -6.72
C GLU A 47 -13.13 -11.52 -7.79
N PHE A 48 -11.96 -11.07 -7.34
CA PHE A 48 -10.95 -10.45 -8.18
C PHE A 48 -9.55 -10.79 -7.70
N ASP A 49 -8.64 -10.93 -8.66
CA ASP A 49 -7.20 -10.89 -8.41
C ASP A 49 -6.61 -9.59 -8.95
N ALA A 50 -5.70 -8.99 -8.20
CA ALA A 50 -5.09 -7.73 -8.59
C ALA A 50 -3.66 -7.54 -8.10
N PRO A 51 -2.83 -6.81 -8.87
CA PRO A 51 -1.57 -6.33 -8.37
C PRO A 51 -1.81 -5.29 -7.27
N ALA A 52 -1.04 -5.39 -6.22
CA ALA A 52 -1.10 -4.54 -5.05
C ALA A 52 0.28 -3.97 -4.75
N ASN A 53 0.28 -2.74 -4.25
CA ASN A 53 1.50 -2.01 -3.94
C ASN A 53 1.51 -1.62 -2.46
N GLU A 54 2.63 -1.89 -1.80
CA GLU A 54 2.97 -1.34 -0.50
C GLU A 54 4.00 -0.24 -0.68
N ILE A 55 3.72 0.93 -0.10
CA ILE A 55 4.66 2.04 0.00
C ILE A 55 5.06 2.17 1.47
N ILE A 56 6.33 1.96 1.77
CA ILE A 56 6.89 2.19 3.10
C ILE A 56 7.47 3.60 3.14
N THR A 57 6.83 4.48 3.89
CA THR A 57 7.30 5.87 4.04
C THR A 57 8.62 5.92 4.84
N PRO A 58 9.42 6.99 4.67
CA PRO A 58 10.65 7.20 5.46
C PRO A 58 10.47 7.14 6.98
N GLY A 59 9.28 7.49 7.46
CA GLY A 59 8.92 7.45 8.88
C GLY A 59 8.37 6.11 9.36
N GLY A 60 8.41 5.05 8.54
CA GLY A 60 7.93 3.71 8.90
C GLY A 60 6.42 3.51 8.79
N ASN A 61 5.67 4.45 8.22
CA ASN A 61 4.25 4.22 7.91
C ASN A 61 4.09 3.38 6.66
N PHE A 62 3.13 2.47 6.68
CA PHE A 62 2.80 1.60 5.56
C PHE A 62 1.52 2.11 4.90
N LEU A 63 1.61 2.47 3.62
CA LEU A 63 0.45 2.77 2.80
C LEU A 63 0.30 1.66 1.77
N LYS A 64 -0.77 0.88 1.90
CA LYS A 64 -1.10 -0.16 0.93
C LYS A 64 -2.29 0.29 0.07
N SER A 65 -2.19 0.04 -1.22
CA SER A 65 -3.30 0.33 -2.14
C SER A 65 -3.42 -0.73 -3.21
N LEU A 66 -4.66 -1.06 -3.54
CA LEU A 66 -5.02 -1.87 -4.69
C LEU A 66 -5.65 -0.96 -5.73
N ARG A 67 -5.19 -1.07 -6.97
CA ARG A 67 -5.78 -0.38 -8.12
C ARG A 67 -6.03 -1.37 -9.22
N ILE A 68 -7.27 -1.44 -9.65
CA ILE A 68 -7.74 -2.51 -10.51
C ILE A 68 -8.58 -1.90 -11.61
N LYS A 69 -8.40 -2.45 -12.81
CA LYS A 69 -9.23 -2.11 -13.94
C LYS A 69 -10.25 -3.23 -14.14
N VAL A 70 -11.49 -2.98 -13.73
CA VAL A 70 -12.62 -3.85 -14.06
C VAL A 70 -12.98 -3.61 -15.52
N ASP A 71 -13.08 -4.68 -16.30
CA ASP A 71 -13.45 -4.61 -17.72
C ASP A 71 -14.87 -4.04 -17.88
N LYS A 72 -15.10 -3.23 -18.92
CA LYS A 72 -16.43 -2.66 -19.19
C LYS A 72 -17.50 -3.71 -19.49
N THR A 73 -17.09 -4.87 -19.98
CA THR A 73 -17.97 -6.01 -20.25
C THR A 73 -18.32 -6.81 -18.99
N HIS A 74 -17.64 -6.57 -17.87
CA HIS A 74 -17.93 -7.23 -16.61
C HIS A 74 -19.36 -6.94 -16.14
N VAL A 75 -20.07 -7.94 -15.60
CA VAL A 75 -21.48 -7.82 -15.15
C VAL A 75 -21.67 -6.62 -14.21
N LEU A 76 -20.74 -6.42 -13.28
CA LEU A 76 -20.72 -5.30 -12.34
C LEU A 76 -20.65 -3.91 -13.03
N MET A 77 -20.06 -3.83 -14.23
CA MET A 77 -20.03 -2.62 -15.06
C MET A 77 -21.27 -2.45 -15.94
N GLN A 78 -21.89 -3.55 -16.38
CA GLN A 78 -23.11 -3.51 -17.19
C GLN A 78 -24.29 -2.90 -16.40
N HIS A 79 -24.34 -3.15 -15.10
CA HIS A 79 -25.40 -2.66 -14.20
C HIS A 79 -24.94 -1.49 -13.30
N PHE A 80 -23.96 -0.69 -13.75
CA PHE A 80 -23.38 0.38 -12.92
C PHE A 80 -24.35 1.52 -12.56
N GLY A 81 -25.45 1.68 -13.30
CA GLY A 81 -26.48 2.67 -13.00
C GLY A 81 -26.10 4.14 -13.30
N GLY A 82 -26.87 5.07 -12.72
CA GLY A 82 -26.80 6.50 -13.04
C GLY A 82 -25.61 7.24 -12.42
N PHE A 83 -25.12 6.79 -11.27
CA PHE A 83 -24.13 7.51 -10.46
C PHE A 83 -22.71 7.43 -11.05
N PRO A 84 -21.85 8.43 -10.80
CA PRO A 84 -20.47 8.42 -11.32
C PRO A 84 -19.57 7.41 -10.60
N ASN A 85 -19.90 7.07 -9.35
CA ASN A 85 -19.17 6.11 -8.52
C ASN A 85 -20.15 5.18 -7.82
N ARG A 86 -19.71 3.95 -7.55
CA ARG A 86 -20.35 2.99 -6.67
C ARG A 86 -19.37 2.58 -5.57
N TRP A 87 -19.92 2.29 -4.41
CA TRP A 87 -19.19 1.84 -3.23
C TRP A 87 -19.66 0.43 -2.91
N PHE A 88 -18.72 -0.46 -2.63
CA PHE A 88 -18.99 -1.85 -2.34
C PHE A 88 -18.40 -2.21 -0.98
N GLU A 89 -19.15 -3.03 -0.25
CA GLU A 89 -18.64 -3.66 0.96
C GLU A 89 -17.62 -4.71 0.57
N PHE A 90 -16.62 -4.83 1.43
CA PHE A 90 -15.47 -5.68 1.22
C PHE A 90 -15.59 -6.89 2.14
N ASN A 91 -15.57 -8.10 1.58
CA ASN A 91 -15.74 -9.32 2.37
C ASN A 91 -14.39 -9.82 2.89
N TYR A 92 -13.38 -9.88 2.02
CA TYR A 92 -12.02 -10.28 2.40
C TYR A 92 -10.94 -9.78 1.43
N LEU A 93 -9.72 -9.52 1.92
CA LEU A 93 -8.48 -9.30 1.16
C LEU A 93 -7.48 -10.35 1.61
N PHE A 94 -6.95 -11.14 0.70
CA PHE A 94 -5.73 -11.91 0.92
C PHE A 94 -4.58 -11.23 0.20
N ILE A 95 -3.50 -10.96 0.94
CA ILE A 95 -2.22 -10.58 0.39
C ILE A 95 -1.29 -11.76 0.62
N ASP A 96 -1.06 -12.53 -0.43
CA ASP A 96 -0.08 -13.61 -0.46
C ASP A 96 1.27 -13.01 -0.85
N ILE A 97 2.20 -12.99 0.11
CA ILE A 97 3.56 -12.47 -0.08
C ILE A 97 4.47 -13.56 -0.67
N GLY A 98 4.16 -14.84 -0.43
CA GLY A 98 4.88 -16.00 -0.96
C GLY A 98 4.58 -16.31 -2.43
N ASN A 99 3.43 -15.83 -2.92
CA ASN A 99 2.86 -16.11 -4.23
C ASN A 99 2.74 -17.63 -4.49
N ASP A 100 2.36 -18.39 -3.46
CA ASP A 100 2.12 -19.83 -3.51
C ASP A 100 0.63 -20.19 -3.59
N GLY A 101 -0.25 -19.19 -3.47
CA GLY A 101 -1.70 -19.35 -3.55
C GLY A 101 -2.35 -19.82 -2.25
N GLU A 102 -1.60 -19.96 -1.15
CA GLU A 102 -2.10 -20.34 0.16
C GLU A 102 -1.91 -19.21 1.17
N TYR A 103 -2.93 -18.92 1.97
CA TYR A 103 -2.78 -17.93 3.04
C TYR A 103 -1.99 -18.52 4.21
N ASN A 104 -0.80 -17.97 4.47
CA ASN A 104 0.01 -18.30 5.63
C ASN A 104 0.39 -17.06 6.46
N LYS A 105 -0.23 -16.95 7.64
CA LYS A 105 0.06 -15.87 8.60
C LYS A 105 1.53 -15.87 9.06
N GLU A 106 2.19 -17.04 9.14
CA GLU A 106 3.58 -17.15 9.58
C GLU A 106 4.56 -16.54 8.56
N ASP A 107 4.17 -16.51 7.29
CA ASP A 107 4.94 -15.92 6.19
C ASP A 107 4.69 -14.41 6.02
N GLY A 108 3.82 -13.84 6.87
CA GLY A 108 3.48 -12.41 6.88
C GLY A 108 2.27 -12.04 6.02
N ASP A 109 1.51 -13.03 5.53
CA ASP A 109 0.30 -12.77 4.77
C ASP A 109 -0.76 -12.05 5.59
N VAL A 110 -1.58 -11.26 4.89
CA VAL A 110 -2.58 -10.39 5.52
C VAL A 110 -3.98 -10.75 5.06
N LEU A 111 -4.87 -10.96 6.03
CA LEU A 111 -6.31 -11.01 5.85
C LEU A 111 -6.95 -9.71 6.37
N LEU A 112 -7.70 -9.02 5.52
CA LEU A 112 -8.61 -7.96 5.93
C LEU A 112 -10.04 -8.41 5.73
N THR A 113 -10.89 -8.30 6.75
CA THR A 113 -12.30 -8.71 6.70
C THR A 113 -13.27 -7.55 6.51
N ASP A 114 -12.79 -6.31 6.57
CA ASP A 114 -13.63 -5.12 6.52
C ASP A 114 -12.94 -4.01 5.72
N GLY A 115 -13.71 -3.35 4.85
CA GLY A 115 -13.21 -2.30 3.97
C GLY A 115 -14.27 -1.76 3.02
N ILE A 116 -13.89 -0.75 2.25
CA ILE A 116 -14.76 -0.16 1.22
C ILE A 116 -13.99 -0.11 -0.11
N ALA A 117 -14.58 -0.70 -1.15
CA ALA A 117 -14.08 -0.57 -2.51
C ALA A 117 -14.83 0.53 -3.26
N LYS A 118 -14.10 1.44 -3.91
CA LYS A 118 -14.68 2.47 -4.77
C LYS A 118 -14.47 2.10 -6.23
N LEU A 119 -15.54 2.03 -7.00
CA LEU A 119 -15.48 1.86 -8.46
C LEU A 119 -16.10 3.06 -9.16
N ASN A 120 -15.56 3.43 -10.32
CA ASN A 120 -16.15 4.45 -11.19
C ASN A 120 -16.60 3.89 -12.54
N LYS A 121 -17.38 4.68 -13.29
CA LYS A 121 -17.89 4.33 -14.63
C LYS A 121 -16.83 3.98 -15.67
N SER A 122 -15.59 4.38 -15.43
CA SER A 122 -14.48 4.01 -16.30
C SER A 122 -13.90 2.64 -15.99
N GLY A 123 -14.41 1.93 -14.97
CA GLY A 123 -13.92 0.63 -14.54
C GLY A 123 -12.71 0.70 -13.60
N ASN A 124 -12.38 1.87 -13.05
CA ASN A 124 -11.27 1.97 -12.12
C ASN A 124 -11.77 1.70 -10.70
N MET A 125 -11.36 0.56 -10.14
CA MET A 125 -11.57 0.22 -8.74
C MET A 125 -10.36 0.64 -7.92
N THR A 126 -10.60 1.22 -6.76
CA THR A 126 -9.56 1.54 -5.80
C THR A 126 -10.00 1.09 -4.42
N ILE A 127 -9.09 0.39 -3.75
CA ILE A 127 -9.24 -0.01 -2.36
C ILE A 127 -8.06 0.61 -1.62
N GLN A 128 -8.37 1.47 -0.67
CA GLN A 128 -7.38 2.08 0.22
C GLN A 128 -7.63 1.51 1.61
N PHE A 129 -6.60 0.94 2.20
CA PHE A 129 -6.68 0.40 3.55
C PHE A 129 -5.41 0.75 4.30
N HIS A 130 -5.57 0.98 5.58
CA HIS A 130 -4.46 1.25 6.48
C HIS A 130 -4.19 -0.05 7.23
N LEU A 131 -3.03 -0.64 6.98
CA LEU A 131 -2.46 -1.55 7.96
C LEU A 131 -1.62 -0.68 8.87
N ASN A 132 -1.96 -0.62 10.16
CA ASN A 132 -0.98 -0.14 11.12
C ASN A 132 0.28 -1.01 10.93
N GLY A 133 1.44 -0.37 10.83
CA GLY A 133 2.74 -1.02 10.55
C GLY A 133 3.20 -2.11 11.52
N ALA A 134 2.36 -2.44 12.50
CA ALA A 134 2.41 -3.67 13.25
C ALA A 134 1.20 -4.51 12.83
N GLY A 135 1.18 -5.01 11.59
CA GLY A 135 0.19 -5.99 11.15
C GLY A 135 0.34 -7.22 12.03
N THR A 136 -0.34 -7.26 13.18
CA THR A 136 -0.15 -8.23 14.28
C THR A 136 1.28 -8.38 14.86
N TYR A 137 2.36 -8.06 14.15
CA TYR A 137 3.76 -8.09 14.62
C TYR A 137 4.63 -7.05 13.89
N LEU A 138 5.61 -6.52 14.63
CA LEU A 138 6.76 -5.80 14.08
C LEU A 138 7.82 -6.82 13.61
N PRO A 139 8.66 -6.51 12.61
CA PRO A 139 9.79 -7.35 12.24
C PRO A 139 10.70 -7.59 13.45
N LEU A 140 11.27 -8.79 13.57
CA LEU A 140 12.27 -9.09 14.61
C LEU A 140 13.45 -8.12 14.51
N GLY A 141 13.61 -7.26 15.52
CA GLY A 141 14.74 -6.31 15.63
C GLY A 141 14.41 -4.82 15.52
N TRP A 142 13.14 -4.44 15.47
CA TRP A 142 12.68 -3.06 15.73
C TRP A 142 12.66 -2.73 17.23
#